data_AF-A0A2H3J3Q5-F1
#
_entry.id   AF-A0A2H3J3Q5-F1
#
_cell.length_a   1.000
_cell.length_b   1.000
_cell.length_c   1.000
_cell.angle_alpha   90.00
_cell.angle_beta   90.00
_cell.angle_gamma   90.00
#
_symmetry.space_group_name_H-M   'P 1'
#
loop_
_entity.id
_entity.type
_entity.pdbx_description
1 polymer ?
#
loop_
_entity_poly.entity_id
_entity_poly.type
_entity_poly.pdbx_seq_one_letter_code
_entity_poly.pdbx_strand_id
1 'polypeptide(L)'
;MAKIRKGTVVVVGCGGVGSWAAIMLVRSGISRIRLVDFDYVTLSSLNRHATAVLADVGTPKVKCIERTLKQISRWVEIDARVDIWRKEQGSDLLQGADWVIDAIDNITTKVDLLKYCHDHNIKVFSSMGAGAKCDPTRVQISDISYTMYDPLARSVRRRLRLQGVTSGIPVVYSTEPPSDVKLLPLAEGEFQKGDVKELGVFDDFRVRILPVLGPLPSIFGLHIATFILCELAGKPIPNPLPVKGRKKLNERLYKDLLHREEKLTGQTINKLPIDEDDVGFIFDDISRGRSVVPPHAVPSRPVVARWDLAVPLVLENCVSFEYAEAERHVRECYEGGKRPEDVWGAEVAAVIARRADEIRKAREWVM
;
A
#
# COMPACT_ATOMS: atom_id res chain seq x y z
N MET A 1 -14.21 27.20 7.84
CA MET A 1 -13.03 28.04 7.51
C MET A 1 -12.08 28.25 8.68
N ALA A 2 -12.51 28.80 9.83
CA ALA A 2 -11.59 29.05 10.95
C ALA A 2 -10.81 27.79 11.42
N LYS A 3 -11.46 26.63 11.48
CA LYS A 3 -10.80 25.35 11.82
C LYS A 3 -9.72 24.96 10.80
N ILE A 4 -10.05 24.99 9.50
CA ILE A 4 -9.11 24.74 8.39
C ILE A 4 -7.90 25.66 8.49
N ARG A 5 -8.12 26.97 8.72
CA ARG A 5 -7.02 27.94 8.86
C ARG A 5 -6.10 27.66 10.03
N LYS A 6 -6.53 26.95 11.07
CA LYS A 6 -5.66 26.56 12.20
C LYS A 6 -4.86 25.29 11.91
N GLY A 7 -5.27 24.50 10.91
CA GLY A 7 -4.67 23.21 10.58
C GLY A 7 -3.22 23.33 10.11
N THR A 8 -2.39 22.39 10.56
CA THR A 8 -0.99 22.20 10.18
C THR A 8 -0.85 20.88 9.45
N VAL A 9 -0.39 20.92 8.19
CA VAL A 9 -0.24 19.70 7.37
C VAL A 9 1.22 19.51 6.97
N VAL A 10 1.73 18.29 7.15
CA VAL A 10 3.07 17.91 6.68
C VAL A 10 2.91 17.05 5.43
N VAL A 11 3.60 17.40 4.35
CA VAL A 11 3.63 16.64 3.09
C VAL A 11 4.99 15.99 2.93
N VAL A 12 5.04 14.66 2.94
CA VAL A 12 6.26 13.88 2.71
C VAL A 12 6.21 13.29 1.30
N GLY A 13 7.12 13.73 0.45
CA GLY A 13 7.10 13.48 -1.00
C GLY A 13 6.35 14.57 -1.75
N CYS A 14 7.09 15.38 -2.50
CA CYS A 14 6.62 16.54 -3.25
C CYS A 14 6.56 16.27 -4.77
N GLY A 15 6.31 15.01 -5.16
CA GLY A 15 6.15 14.62 -6.57
C GLY A 15 4.78 14.99 -7.16
N GLY A 16 4.31 14.19 -8.13
CA GLY A 16 3.04 14.42 -8.84
C GLY A 16 1.77 14.31 -7.97
N VAL A 17 1.84 13.75 -6.77
CA VAL A 17 0.70 13.69 -5.83
C VAL A 17 0.82 14.80 -4.80
N GLY A 18 1.94 14.83 -4.06
CA GLY A 18 2.14 15.77 -2.96
C GLY A 18 2.13 17.24 -3.39
N SER A 19 2.68 17.57 -4.57
CA SER A 19 2.64 18.95 -5.09
C SER A 19 1.20 19.45 -5.32
N TRP A 20 0.32 18.61 -5.87
CA TRP A 20 -1.09 18.95 -6.07
C TRP A 20 -1.85 19.04 -4.75
N ALA A 21 -1.59 18.13 -3.82
CA ALA A 21 -2.17 18.19 -2.47
C ALA A 21 -1.78 19.49 -1.75
N ALA A 22 -0.49 19.85 -1.76
CA ALA A 22 0.03 21.06 -1.13
C ALA A 22 -0.61 22.35 -1.70
N ILE A 23 -0.66 22.49 -3.03
CA ILE A 23 -1.33 23.63 -3.67
C ILE A 23 -2.77 23.74 -3.22
N MET A 24 -3.53 22.63 -3.28
CA MET A 24 -4.96 22.71 -3.04
C MET A 24 -5.27 22.97 -1.56
N LEU A 25 -4.51 22.40 -0.63
CA LEU A 25 -4.62 22.69 0.80
C LEU A 25 -4.45 24.18 1.11
N VAL A 26 -3.40 24.81 0.57
CA VAL A 26 -3.15 26.25 0.78
C VAL A 26 -4.23 27.10 0.14
N ARG A 27 -4.66 26.77 -1.09
CA ARG A 27 -5.77 27.45 -1.77
C ARG A 27 -7.08 27.34 -0.98
N SER A 28 -7.30 26.24 -0.27
CA SER A 28 -8.48 26.01 0.57
C SER A 28 -8.37 26.61 1.98
N GLY A 29 -7.26 27.24 2.33
CA GLY A 29 -7.13 28.02 3.56
C GLY A 29 -6.19 27.45 4.62
N ILE A 30 -5.46 26.36 4.38
CA ILE A 30 -4.43 25.87 5.32
C ILE A 30 -3.33 26.93 5.46
N SER A 31 -3.01 27.30 6.71
CA SER A 31 -2.05 28.37 7.01
C SER A 31 -0.66 27.89 7.37
N ARG A 32 -0.51 26.64 7.79
CA ARG A 32 0.78 26.05 8.12
C ARG A 32 0.98 24.78 7.32
N ILE A 33 2.00 24.77 6.48
CA ILE A 33 2.35 23.60 5.69
C ILE A 33 3.85 23.34 5.76
N ARG A 34 4.23 22.11 6.04
CA ARG A 34 5.61 21.65 5.93
C ARG A 34 5.75 20.74 4.72
N LEU A 35 6.80 20.96 3.95
CA LEU A 35 7.13 20.19 2.75
C LEU A 35 8.45 19.47 3.00
N VAL A 36 8.46 18.15 2.84
CA VAL A 36 9.64 17.30 3.03
C VAL A 36 9.86 16.50 1.75
N ASP A 37 10.92 16.83 1.02
CA ASP A 37 11.39 16.08 -0.15
C ASP A 37 12.84 16.45 -0.43
N PHE A 38 13.68 15.46 -0.67
CA PHE A 38 15.11 15.62 -0.97
C PHE A 38 15.37 15.75 -2.48
N ASP A 39 14.38 15.41 -3.32
CA ASP A 39 14.53 15.38 -4.77
C ASP A 39 14.56 16.78 -5.41
N TYR A 40 15.18 16.81 -6.58
CA TYR A 40 15.20 17.94 -7.48
C TYR A 40 14.19 17.76 -8.61
N VAL A 41 13.72 18.88 -9.18
CA VAL A 41 12.87 18.88 -10.38
C VAL A 41 13.68 18.37 -11.58
N THR A 42 13.12 17.39 -12.28
CA THR A 42 13.68 16.83 -13.52
C THR A 42 12.77 17.15 -14.70
N LEU A 43 13.26 16.99 -15.94
CA LEU A 43 12.43 17.07 -17.13
C LEU A 43 11.23 16.10 -17.08
N SER A 44 11.47 14.89 -16.57
CA SER A 44 10.42 13.88 -16.40
C SER A 44 9.41 14.23 -15.30
N SER A 45 9.69 15.22 -14.44
CA SER A 45 8.74 15.71 -13.43
C SER A 45 7.67 16.63 -14.03
N LEU A 46 7.98 17.31 -15.14
CA LEU A 46 7.15 18.38 -15.71
C LEU A 46 5.78 17.89 -16.23
N ASN A 47 5.64 16.61 -16.54
CA ASN A 47 4.36 16.07 -17.02
C ASN A 47 3.29 15.92 -15.92
N ARG A 48 3.66 16.04 -14.64
CA ARG A 48 2.75 15.76 -13.50
C ARG A 48 2.95 16.63 -12.27
N HIS A 49 4.10 17.28 -12.10
CA HIS A 49 4.36 18.14 -10.94
C HIS A 49 3.56 19.45 -11.03
N ALA A 50 2.88 19.83 -9.96
CA ALA A 50 1.87 20.89 -10.01
C ALA A 50 2.41 22.31 -10.23
N THR A 51 3.64 22.59 -9.75
CA THR A 51 4.24 23.94 -9.77
C THR A 51 5.46 24.07 -10.68
N ALA A 52 6.01 22.96 -11.17
CA ALA A 52 7.32 22.97 -11.82
C ALA A 52 7.20 23.37 -13.28
N VAL A 53 8.04 24.31 -13.70
CA VAL A 53 8.19 24.70 -15.11
C VAL A 53 9.58 24.34 -15.62
N LEU A 54 9.83 24.49 -16.92
CA LEU A 54 11.12 24.16 -17.53
C LEU A 54 12.30 24.86 -16.84
N ALA A 55 12.12 26.11 -16.41
CA ALA A 55 13.13 26.89 -15.69
C ALA A 55 13.48 26.35 -14.30
N ASP A 56 12.67 25.44 -13.74
CA ASP A 56 12.88 24.87 -12.42
C ASP A 56 13.70 23.59 -12.42
N VAL A 57 14.02 23.04 -13.59
CA VAL A 57 14.83 21.83 -13.70
C VAL A 57 16.17 22.04 -12.98
N GLY A 58 16.50 21.13 -12.05
CA GLY A 58 17.68 21.24 -11.19
C GLY A 58 17.47 22.04 -9.89
N THR A 59 16.26 22.53 -9.61
CA THR A 59 15.92 23.13 -8.30
C THR A 59 15.25 22.12 -7.36
N PRO A 60 15.41 22.23 -6.03
CA PRO A 60 14.72 21.33 -5.10
C PRO A 60 13.19 21.43 -5.24
N LYS A 61 12.48 20.29 -5.28
CA LYS A 61 11.02 20.26 -5.47
C LYS A 61 10.29 21.08 -4.41
N VAL A 62 10.69 20.97 -3.14
CA VAL A 62 10.10 21.75 -2.04
C VAL A 62 10.22 23.25 -2.24
N LYS A 63 11.33 23.72 -2.84
CA LYS A 63 11.56 25.16 -3.11
C LYS A 63 10.73 25.65 -4.29
N CYS A 64 10.56 24.81 -5.32
CA CYS A 64 9.63 25.09 -6.41
C CYS A 64 8.19 25.29 -5.87
N ILE A 65 7.72 24.39 -5.01
CA ILE A 65 6.39 24.50 -4.38
C ILE A 65 6.32 25.74 -3.49
N GLU A 66 7.31 25.94 -2.59
CA GLU A 66 7.36 27.09 -1.68
C GLU A 66 7.19 28.42 -2.42
N ARG A 67 7.93 28.61 -3.53
CA ARG A 67 7.86 29.81 -4.35
C ARG A 67 6.44 30.06 -4.88
N THR A 68 5.79 29.03 -5.42
CA THR A 68 4.43 29.15 -5.95
C THR A 68 3.40 29.37 -4.84
N LEU A 69 3.53 28.69 -3.70
CA LEU A 69 2.61 28.87 -2.57
C LEU A 69 2.66 30.30 -2.01
N LYS A 70 3.86 30.90 -1.91
CA LYS A 70 4.05 32.31 -1.50
C LYS A 70 3.40 33.31 -2.47
N GLN A 71 3.28 32.95 -3.74
CA GLN A 71 2.55 33.76 -4.74
C GLN A 71 1.03 33.60 -4.61
N ILE A 72 0.56 32.40 -4.26
CA ILE A 72 -0.87 32.12 -4.04
C ILE A 72 -1.39 32.80 -2.78
N SER A 73 -0.61 32.75 -1.70
CA SER A 73 -0.99 33.25 -0.39
C SER A 73 0.23 33.80 0.34
N ARG A 74 0.13 35.02 0.85
CA ARG A 74 1.21 35.64 1.65
C ARG A 74 1.12 35.31 3.14
N TRP A 75 -0.03 34.79 3.60
CA TRP A 75 -0.28 34.48 5.01
C TRP A 75 0.03 33.03 5.38
N VAL A 76 0.37 32.19 4.40
CA VAL A 76 0.78 30.81 4.68
C VAL A 76 2.22 30.79 5.19
N GLU A 77 2.40 30.13 6.32
CA GLU A 77 3.69 29.75 6.86
C GLU A 77 4.11 28.42 6.22
N ILE A 78 5.23 28.45 5.51
CA ILE A 78 5.75 27.30 4.75
C ILE A 78 7.10 26.92 5.34
N ASP A 79 7.21 25.68 5.80
CA ASP A 79 8.47 25.07 6.21
C ASP A 79 8.94 24.08 5.13
N ALA A 80 9.83 24.53 4.25
CA ALA A 80 10.32 23.73 3.12
C ALA A 80 11.68 23.10 3.43
N ARG A 81 11.68 21.79 3.70
CA ARG A 81 12.84 20.98 4.09
C ARG A 81 13.31 20.12 2.91
N VAL A 82 14.54 20.38 2.45
CA VAL A 82 15.22 19.49 1.51
C VAL A 82 15.80 18.32 2.30
N ASP A 83 14.95 17.34 2.61
CA ASP A 83 15.31 16.21 3.46
C ASP A 83 14.46 14.97 3.11
N ILE A 84 14.90 13.82 3.61
CA ILE A 84 14.25 12.52 3.44
C ILE A 84 13.76 12.01 4.79
N TRP A 85 12.63 11.29 4.79
CA TRP A 85 12.16 10.61 5.99
C TRP A 85 13.17 9.59 6.49
N ARG A 86 13.55 9.72 7.76
CA ARG A 86 14.30 8.72 8.53
C ARG A 86 13.70 8.61 9.92
N LYS A 87 13.60 7.39 10.44
CA LYS A 87 12.96 7.09 11.72
C LYS A 87 13.54 7.89 12.88
N GLU A 88 14.86 8.09 12.90
CA GLU A 88 15.58 8.81 13.96
C GLU A 88 15.21 10.31 14.00
N GLN A 89 14.89 10.88 12.85
CA GLN A 89 14.53 12.29 12.67
C GLN A 89 13.01 12.51 12.64
N GLY A 90 12.23 11.43 12.80
CA GLY A 90 10.81 11.45 12.50
C GLY A 90 9.98 12.35 13.42
N SER A 91 10.44 12.53 14.66
CA SER A 91 9.83 13.44 15.64
C SER A 91 9.95 14.90 15.23
N ASP A 92 11.08 15.32 14.65
CA ASP A 92 11.30 16.71 14.18
C ASP A 92 10.48 16.99 12.92
N LEU A 93 10.54 16.08 11.94
CA LEU A 93 9.88 16.27 10.65
C LEU A 93 8.35 16.33 10.76
N LEU A 94 7.75 15.57 11.67
CA LEU A 94 6.27 15.51 11.84
C LEU A 94 5.77 16.36 13.01
N GLN A 95 6.64 17.10 13.69
CA GLN A 95 6.26 17.86 14.87
C GLN A 95 5.12 18.84 14.60
N GLY A 96 4.09 18.81 15.45
CA GLY A 96 2.95 19.74 15.37
C GLY A 96 2.00 19.50 14.20
N ALA A 97 2.15 18.40 13.46
CA ALA A 97 1.24 18.03 12.38
C ALA A 97 -0.15 17.65 12.93
N ASP A 98 -1.21 18.28 12.42
CA ASP A 98 -2.58 17.78 12.59
C ASP A 98 -2.84 16.62 11.64
N TRP A 99 -2.18 16.64 10.47
CA TRP A 99 -2.22 15.59 9.45
C TRP A 99 -0.88 15.47 8.73
N VAL A 100 -0.50 14.24 8.41
CA VAL A 100 0.63 13.90 7.56
C VAL A 100 0.10 13.34 6.24
N ILE A 101 0.65 13.79 5.12
CA ILE A 101 0.41 13.25 3.79
C ILE A 101 1.64 12.46 3.39
N ASP A 102 1.45 11.17 3.15
CA ASP A 102 2.46 10.30 2.57
C ASP A 102 2.23 10.17 1.06
N ALA A 103 3.15 10.78 0.29
CA ALA A 103 3.24 10.69 -1.16
C ALA A 103 4.59 10.12 -1.61
N ILE A 104 5.23 9.31 -0.76
CA ILE A 104 6.49 8.62 -1.05
C ILE A 104 6.26 7.50 -2.07
N ASP A 105 7.25 7.20 -2.91
CA ASP A 105 7.20 6.11 -3.90
C ASP A 105 7.95 4.85 -3.44
N ASN A 106 9.01 4.99 -2.65
CA ASN A 106 9.73 3.88 -2.04
C ASN A 106 8.87 3.16 -0.98
N ILE A 107 8.72 1.84 -1.14
CA ILE A 107 7.85 1.01 -0.30
C ILE A 107 8.38 0.95 1.15
N THR A 108 9.69 0.83 1.34
CA THR A 108 10.31 0.66 2.65
C THR A 108 10.15 1.93 3.49
N THR A 109 10.54 3.08 2.94
CA THR A 109 10.38 4.39 3.60
C THR A 109 8.91 4.72 3.87
N LYS A 110 8.03 4.39 2.91
CA LYS A 110 6.57 4.55 3.08
C LYS A 110 6.05 3.76 4.27
N VAL A 111 6.36 2.46 4.34
CA VAL A 111 5.89 1.60 5.44
C VAL A 111 6.40 2.10 6.78
N ASP A 112 7.67 2.50 6.86
CA ASP A 112 8.27 3.05 8.08
C ASP A 112 7.56 4.33 8.56
N LEU A 113 7.29 5.28 7.66
CA LEU A 113 6.52 6.49 7.97
C LEU A 113 5.11 6.15 8.47
N LEU A 114 4.40 5.26 7.77
CA LEU A 114 3.04 4.87 8.12
C LEU A 114 2.97 4.16 9.47
N LYS A 115 3.92 3.27 9.74
CA LYS A 115 4.07 2.58 11.02
C LYS A 115 4.38 3.56 12.16
N TYR A 116 5.33 4.47 11.94
CA TYR A 116 5.68 5.50 12.93
C TYR A 116 4.47 6.37 13.28
N CYS A 117 3.74 6.84 12.28
CA CYS A 117 2.53 7.63 12.48
C CYS A 117 1.46 6.85 13.26
N HIS A 118 1.23 5.58 12.91
CA HIS A 118 0.30 4.72 13.61
C HIS A 118 0.67 4.54 15.09
N ASP A 119 1.94 4.23 15.39
CA ASP A 119 2.40 3.96 16.76
C ASP A 119 2.38 5.20 17.66
N HIS A 120 2.56 6.39 17.08
CA HIS A 120 2.54 7.66 17.80
C HIS A 120 1.18 8.38 17.74
N ASN A 121 0.13 7.73 17.22
CA ASN A 121 -1.20 8.31 17.03
C ASN A 121 -1.20 9.63 16.21
N ILE A 122 -0.29 9.74 15.25
CA ILE A 122 -0.24 10.85 14.30
C ILE A 122 -1.13 10.50 13.12
N LYS A 123 -2.10 11.38 12.83
CA LYS A 123 -3.02 11.17 11.71
C LYS A 123 -2.27 11.23 10.38
N VAL A 124 -2.37 10.18 9.59
CA VAL A 124 -1.68 10.07 8.30
C VAL A 124 -2.66 9.65 7.21
N PHE A 125 -2.48 10.20 6.01
CA PHE A 125 -3.17 9.79 4.80
C PHE A 125 -2.14 9.42 3.74
N SER A 126 -2.29 8.23 3.13
CA SER A 126 -1.30 7.73 2.17
C SER A 126 -1.81 7.67 0.74
N SER A 127 -0.94 8.03 -0.22
CA SER A 127 -1.14 7.76 -1.64
C SER A 127 -0.57 6.40 -2.02
N MET A 128 -1.40 5.59 -2.69
CA MET A 128 -0.96 4.35 -3.34
C MET A 128 -0.52 4.62 -4.79
N GLY A 129 -0.46 3.58 -5.63
CA GLY A 129 0.14 3.66 -6.96
C GLY A 129 -0.72 4.47 -7.92
N ALA A 130 -0.25 5.63 -8.38
CA ALA A 130 -0.93 6.42 -9.43
C ALA A 130 -0.39 6.17 -10.86
N GLY A 131 0.70 5.41 -10.99
CA GLY A 131 1.32 5.09 -12.28
C GLY A 131 0.65 3.93 -13.03
N ALA A 132 0.85 3.88 -14.35
CA ALA A 132 0.32 2.84 -15.25
C ALA A 132 -1.21 2.66 -15.20
N LYS A 133 -1.93 3.74 -14.90
CA LYS A 133 -3.39 3.82 -14.77
C LYS A 133 -3.93 4.94 -15.64
N CYS A 134 -5.14 4.77 -16.17
CA CYS A 134 -5.76 5.75 -17.05
C CYS A 134 -7.22 6.08 -16.72
N ASP A 135 -7.91 5.28 -15.89
CA ASP A 135 -9.33 5.48 -15.60
C ASP A 135 -9.53 6.32 -14.31
N PRO A 136 -9.88 7.61 -14.42
CA PRO A 136 -10.08 8.46 -13.24
C PRO A 136 -11.35 8.10 -12.46
N THR A 137 -12.31 7.39 -13.06
CA THR A 137 -13.59 7.05 -12.41
C THR A 137 -13.45 5.96 -11.34
N ARG A 138 -12.29 5.29 -11.32
CA ARG A 138 -11.98 4.16 -10.42
C ARG A 138 -11.11 4.54 -9.24
N VAL A 139 -10.80 5.83 -9.08
CA VAL A 139 -10.07 6.37 -7.93
C VAL A 139 -11.01 6.49 -6.74
N GLN A 140 -10.59 5.98 -5.60
CA GLN A 140 -11.38 6.07 -4.37
C GLN A 140 -10.49 6.13 -3.12
N ILE A 141 -11.11 6.59 -2.03
CA ILE A 141 -10.53 6.58 -0.69
C ILE A 141 -11.04 5.33 0.02
N SER A 142 -10.18 4.64 0.76
CA SER A 142 -10.58 3.56 1.68
C SER A 142 -9.56 3.41 2.80
N ASP A 143 -9.81 2.54 3.77
CA ASP A 143 -8.75 2.03 4.62
C ASP A 143 -7.76 1.18 3.81
N ILE A 144 -6.48 1.16 4.22
CA ILE A 144 -5.43 0.33 3.62
C ILE A 144 -5.83 -1.16 3.55
N SER A 145 -6.55 -1.67 4.56
CA SER A 145 -7.03 -3.05 4.65
C SER A 145 -7.97 -3.44 3.51
N TYR A 146 -8.73 -2.49 2.97
CA TYR A 146 -9.73 -2.73 1.92
C TYR A 146 -9.20 -2.51 0.49
N THR A 147 -7.93 -2.11 0.34
CA THR A 147 -7.36 -1.83 -0.99
C THR A 147 -7.33 -3.08 -1.88
N MET A 148 -7.45 -2.90 -3.20
CA MET A 148 -7.47 -4.01 -4.15
C MET A 148 -6.91 -3.58 -5.50
N TYR A 149 -6.49 -4.56 -6.32
CA TYR A 149 -5.91 -4.37 -7.66
C TYR A 149 -4.63 -3.51 -7.73
N ASP A 150 -4.31 -2.72 -6.70
CA ASP A 150 -3.13 -1.87 -6.64
C ASP A 150 -1.91 -2.65 -6.09
N PRO A 151 -0.84 -2.86 -6.88
CA PRO A 151 0.35 -3.58 -6.43
C PRO A 151 1.14 -2.85 -5.34
N LEU A 152 1.15 -1.52 -5.34
CA LEU A 152 1.81 -0.73 -4.30
C LEU A 152 1.03 -0.87 -3.00
N ALA A 153 -0.30 -0.72 -3.04
CA ALA A 153 -1.14 -0.88 -1.86
C ALA A 153 -1.03 -2.27 -1.25
N ARG A 154 -1.01 -3.32 -2.08
CA ARG A 154 -0.79 -4.70 -1.63
C ARG A 154 0.54 -4.85 -0.90
N SER A 155 1.62 -4.32 -1.48
CA SER A 155 2.96 -4.45 -0.91
C SER A 155 3.09 -3.71 0.42
N VAL A 156 2.51 -2.50 0.50
CA VAL A 156 2.48 -1.66 1.71
C VAL A 156 1.60 -2.30 2.79
N ARG A 157 0.37 -2.69 2.45
CA ARG A 157 -0.55 -3.39 3.36
C ARG A 157 0.09 -4.63 3.95
N ARG A 158 0.71 -5.46 3.11
CA ARG A 158 1.40 -6.68 3.55
C ARG A 158 2.47 -6.37 4.59
N ARG A 159 3.37 -5.43 4.29
CA ARG A 159 4.46 -5.03 5.21
C ARG A 159 3.94 -4.41 6.51
N LEU A 160 2.88 -3.60 6.44
CA LEU A 160 2.23 -3.02 7.62
C LEU A 160 1.58 -4.08 8.52
N ARG A 161 0.85 -5.04 7.94
CA ARG A 161 0.23 -6.15 8.68
C ARG A 161 1.26 -6.94 9.49
N LEU A 162 2.41 -7.20 8.87
CA LEU A 162 3.51 -7.91 9.53
C LEU A 162 4.06 -7.12 10.73
N GLN A 163 4.07 -5.80 10.63
CA GLN A 163 4.44 -4.88 11.72
C GLN A 163 3.29 -4.61 12.71
N GLY A 164 2.21 -5.41 12.67
CA GLY A 164 1.07 -5.32 13.58
C GLY A 164 0.05 -4.24 13.23
N VAL A 165 0.14 -3.62 12.05
CA VAL A 165 -0.80 -2.60 11.58
C VAL A 165 -1.74 -3.20 10.53
N THR A 166 -2.93 -3.61 10.96
CA THR A 166 -3.90 -4.28 10.08
C THR A 166 -4.85 -3.32 9.37
N SER A 167 -5.19 -2.20 10.01
CA SER A 167 -6.13 -1.18 9.54
C SER A 167 -5.89 0.17 10.24
N GLY A 168 -6.71 1.18 9.94
CA GLY A 168 -6.68 2.49 10.58
C GLY A 168 -5.95 3.58 9.79
N ILE A 169 -5.46 3.25 8.58
CA ILE A 169 -4.74 4.18 7.72
C ILE A 169 -5.59 4.45 6.47
N PRO A 170 -6.16 5.67 6.33
CA PRO A 170 -6.88 6.05 5.12
C PRO A 170 -5.90 6.25 3.96
N VAL A 171 -6.27 5.72 2.80
CA VAL A 171 -5.47 5.77 1.59
C VAL A 171 -6.30 6.10 0.36
N VAL A 172 -5.67 6.70 -0.63
CA VAL A 172 -6.23 6.83 -1.99
C VAL A 172 -5.57 5.81 -2.90
N TYR A 173 -6.39 5.07 -3.64
CA TYR A 173 -5.95 4.09 -4.61
C TYR A 173 -6.93 4.04 -5.78
N SER A 174 -6.60 3.24 -6.80
CA SER A 174 -7.52 2.96 -7.90
C SER A 174 -7.82 1.48 -7.97
N THR A 175 -9.10 1.17 -8.22
CA THR A 175 -9.60 -0.19 -8.46
C THR A 175 -9.42 -0.65 -9.90
N GLU A 176 -8.76 0.14 -10.75
CA GLU A 176 -8.39 -0.26 -12.10
C GLU A 176 -7.50 -1.52 -12.04
N PRO A 177 -7.87 -2.62 -12.72
CA PRO A 177 -7.04 -3.80 -12.82
C PRO A 177 -5.66 -3.44 -13.37
N PRO A 178 -4.58 -4.08 -12.91
CA PRO A 178 -3.26 -3.86 -13.48
C PRO A 178 -3.29 -4.09 -15.00
N SER A 179 -2.78 -3.12 -15.75
CA SER A 179 -2.62 -3.20 -17.20
C SER A 179 -1.30 -3.89 -17.57
N ASP A 180 -1.17 -4.33 -18.82
CA ASP A 180 0.07 -4.90 -19.38
C ASP A 180 1.15 -3.85 -19.66
N VAL A 181 0.97 -2.63 -19.14
CA VAL A 181 1.90 -1.52 -19.35
C VAL A 181 3.20 -1.81 -18.59
N LYS A 182 4.24 -2.11 -19.36
CA LYS A 182 5.58 -2.43 -18.83
C LYS A 182 6.37 -1.15 -18.57
N LEU A 183 7.37 -1.30 -17.70
CA LEU A 183 8.41 -0.29 -17.49
C LEU A 183 9.08 0.03 -18.82
N LEU A 184 9.34 1.31 -19.08
CA LEU A 184 10.11 1.71 -20.25
C LEU A 184 11.52 1.08 -20.16
N PRO A 185 12.05 0.55 -21.27
CA PRO A 185 13.43 0.08 -21.31
C PRO A 185 14.39 1.25 -21.02
N LEU A 186 15.48 0.95 -20.30
CA LEU A 186 16.54 1.93 -20.06
C LEU A 186 17.23 2.26 -21.39
N ALA A 187 17.73 3.49 -21.53
CA ALA A 187 18.56 3.85 -22.68
C ALA A 187 19.85 3.02 -22.67
N GLU A 188 20.33 2.59 -23.84
CA GLU A 188 21.49 1.69 -23.98
C GLU A 188 22.77 2.20 -23.28
N GLY A 189 22.93 3.53 -23.14
CA GLY A 189 24.06 4.14 -22.43
C GLY A 189 24.02 4.02 -20.90
N GLU A 190 22.88 3.71 -20.28
CA GLU A 190 22.78 3.47 -18.83
C GLU A 190 23.13 2.03 -18.46
N PHE A 191 22.95 1.07 -19.38
CA PHE A 191 23.39 -0.32 -19.19
C PHE A 191 24.92 -0.44 -19.06
N GLN A 192 25.68 0.51 -19.59
CA GLN A 192 27.15 0.51 -19.53
C GLN A 192 27.71 1.01 -18.19
N LYS A 193 26.88 1.63 -17.33
CA LYS A 193 27.34 2.26 -16.09
C LYS A 193 27.31 1.34 -14.85
N GLY A 194 26.95 0.06 -15.01
CA GLY A 194 26.93 -0.92 -13.93
C GLY A 194 25.56 -1.57 -13.72
N ASP A 195 25.47 -2.46 -12.74
CA ASP A 195 24.24 -3.17 -12.41
C ASP A 195 23.16 -2.16 -11.98
N VAL A 196 21.91 -2.39 -12.40
CA VAL A 196 20.79 -1.42 -12.25
C VAL A 196 20.50 -1.04 -10.79
N LYS A 197 21.03 -1.79 -9.81
CA LYS A 197 20.97 -1.44 -8.37
C LYS A 197 21.95 -0.33 -7.97
N GLU A 198 23.08 -0.19 -8.66
CA GLU A 198 24.19 0.71 -8.31
C GLU A 198 24.09 2.09 -8.98
N LEU A 199 23.09 2.31 -9.85
CA LEU A 199 22.87 3.59 -10.54
C LEU A 199 21.98 4.55 -9.75
N GLY A 200 21.37 4.08 -8.66
CA GLY A 200 20.73 4.94 -7.68
C GLY A 200 21.78 5.51 -6.72
N VAL A 201 21.57 6.72 -6.22
CA VAL A 201 22.36 7.28 -5.09
C VAL A 201 22.20 6.41 -3.82
N PHE A 202 21.19 5.52 -3.81
CA PHE A 202 20.96 4.47 -2.81
C PHE A 202 20.48 3.18 -3.49
N ASP A 203 20.79 2.03 -2.89
CA ASP A 203 20.60 0.64 -3.41
C ASP A 203 19.15 0.25 -3.80
N ASP A 204 18.16 1.08 -3.46
CA ASP A 204 16.72 0.76 -3.58
C ASP A 204 15.93 1.71 -4.50
N PHE A 205 16.61 2.54 -5.30
CA PHE A 205 15.92 3.49 -6.19
C PHE A 205 15.47 2.87 -7.51
N ARG A 206 14.22 3.14 -7.94
CA ARG A 206 13.71 2.64 -9.23
C ARG A 206 14.32 3.43 -10.39
N VAL A 207 15.31 2.85 -11.05
CA VAL A 207 15.89 3.36 -12.32
C VAL A 207 14.86 3.33 -13.46
N ARG A 208 13.79 2.52 -13.33
CA ARG A 208 12.75 2.37 -14.37
C ARG A 208 11.48 3.15 -14.05
N ILE A 209 11.09 4.04 -14.95
CA ILE A 209 9.89 4.88 -14.81
C ILE A 209 8.67 4.14 -15.35
N LEU A 210 7.66 3.91 -14.51
CA LEU A 210 6.32 3.56 -14.98
C LEU A 210 5.73 4.77 -15.70
N PRO A 211 5.12 4.63 -16.88
CA PRO A 211 4.45 5.75 -17.53
C PRO A 211 3.33 6.27 -16.63
N VAL A 212 3.25 7.59 -16.49
CA VAL A 212 2.29 8.27 -15.64
C VAL A 212 1.55 9.31 -16.45
N LEU A 213 0.22 9.20 -16.49
CA LEU A 213 -0.65 10.26 -17.00
C LEU A 213 -0.82 11.30 -15.91
N GLY A 214 -0.32 12.52 -16.14
CA GLY A 214 -0.32 13.63 -15.18
C GLY A 214 -1.63 13.83 -14.39
N PRO A 215 -2.82 13.76 -15.02
CA PRO A 215 -4.09 13.93 -14.31
C PRO A 215 -4.33 12.95 -13.15
N LEU A 216 -3.85 11.70 -13.23
CA LEU A 216 -4.13 10.69 -12.21
C LEU A 216 -3.45 11.00 -10.86
N PRO A 217 -2.12 11.23 -10.80
CA PRO A 217 -1.48 11.73 -9.58
C PRO A 217 -2.11 13.02 -9.04
N SER A 218 -2.52 13.94 -9.92
CA SER A 218 -3.21 15.16 -9.53
C SER A 218 -4.53 14.85 -8.83
N ILE A 219 -5.36 13.98 -9.42
CA ILE A 219 -6.62 13.51 -8.82
C ILE A 219 -6.37 12.87 -7.46
N PHE A 220 -5.33 12.05 -7.32
CA PHE A 220 -4.95 11.47 -6.02
C PHE A 220 -4.64 12.58 -5.00
N GLY A 221 -3.82 13.57 -5.37
CA GLY A 221 -3.50 14.71 -4.51
C GLY A 221 -4.74 15.52 -4.10
N LEU A 222 -5.69 15.70 -5.02
CA LEU A 222 -6.95 16.39 -4.75
C LEU A 222 -7.88 15.59 -3.82
N HIS A 223 -7.90 14.26 -3.92
CA HIS A 223 -8.64 13.38 -3.00
C HIS A 223 -8.09 13.52 -1.57
N ILE A 224 -6.76 13.45 -1.42
CA ILE A 224 -6.07 13.60 -0.14
C ILE A 224 -6.40 14.97 0.48
N ALA A 225 -6.24 16.04 -0.30
CA ALA A 225 -6.52 17.40 0.17
C ALA A 225 -7.98 17.54 0.63
N THR A 226 -8.93 17.07 -0.18
CA THR A 226 -10.36 17.13 0.15
C THR A 226 -10.68 16.37 1.43
N PHE A 227 -10.14 15.16 1.60
CA PHE A 227 -10.33 14.37 2.81
C PHE A 227 -9.83 15.10 4.06
N ILE A 228 -8.59 15.60 4.03
CA ILE A 228 -7.99 16.30 5.18
C ILE A 228 -8.75 17.60 5.50
N LEU A 229 -9.20 18.34 4.48
CA LEU A 229 -10.00 19.55 4.69
C LEU A 229 -11.34 19.25 5.37
N CYS A 230 -12.01 18.17 4.96
CA CYS A 230 -13.25 17.68 5.57
C CYS A 230 -13.05 17.28 7.04
N GLU A 231 -11.99 16.51 7.32
CA GLU A 231 -11.58 16.13 8.68
C GLU A 231 -11.30 17.35 9.57
N LEU A 232 -10.46 18.29 9.10
CA LEU A 232 -10.14 19.52 9.83
C LEU A 232 -11.35 20.43 10.02
N ALA A 233 -12.30 20.44 9.07
CA ALA A 233 -13.55 21.17 9.23
C ALA A 233 -14.48 20.57 10.29
N GLY A 234 -14.22 19.34 10.75
CA GLY A 234 -15.12 18.57 11.61
C GLY A 234 -16.35 18.05 10.86
N LYS A 235 -16.22 17.86 9.54
CA LYS A 235 -17.23 17.23 8.67
C LYS A 235 -16.55 16.09 7.92
N PRO A 236 -16.15 15.02 8.64
CA PRO A 236 -15.44 13.89 8.05
C PRO A 236 -16.29 13.25 6.95
N ILE A 237 -15.65 12.69 5.92
CA ILE A 237 -16.37 11.98 4.85
C ILE A 237 -16.93 10.68 5.46
N PRO A 238 -18.26 10.53 5.57
CA PRO A 238 -18.85 9.35 6.18
C PRO A 238 -18.70 8.15 5.25
N ASN A 239 -18.18 7.04 5.75
CA ASN A 239 -18.08 5.76 5.03
C ASN A 239 -17.54 5.91 3.60
N PRO A 240 -16.24 6.24 3.42
CA PRO A 240 -15.63 6.19 2.09
C PRO A 240 -15.93 4.81 1.47
N LEU A 241 -16.59 4.82 0.30
CA LEU A 241 -17.31 3.67 -0.27
C LEU A 241 -16.62 2.33 0.02
N PRO A 242 -17.11 1.55 1.02
CA PRO A 242 -16.53 0.25 1.27
C PRO A 242 -16.83 -0.62 0.06
N VAL A 243 -15.80 -1.23 -0.52
CA VAL A 243 -16.00 -2.26 -1.54
C VAL A 243 -16.83 -3.38 -0.90
N LYS A 244 -18.12 -3.43 -1.25
CA LYS A 244 -19.11 -4.35 -0.66
C LYS A 244 -18.59 -5.79 -0.71
N GLY A 245 -18.55 -6.45 0.46
CA GLY A 245 -18.51 -7.91 0.55
C GLY A 245 -17.17 -8.56 0.94
N ARG A 246 -16.04 -7.83 0.95
CA ARG A 246 -14.74 -8.43 1.28
C ARG A 246 -14.60 -8.85 2.74
N LYS A 247 -15.01 -8.00 3.69
CA LYS A 247 -15.01 -8.38 5.11
C LYS A 247 -15.90 -9.61 5.36
N LYS A 248 -17.09 -9.63 4.77
CA LYS A 248 -17.99 -10.79 4.80
C LYS A 248 -17.38 -12.05 4.17
N LEU A 249 -16.57 -11.88 3.11
CA LEU A 249 -15.83 -13.00 2.51
C LEU A 249 -14.77 -13.53 3.48
N ASN A 250 -13.97 -12.66 4.10
CA ASN A 250 -12.94 -13.06 5.05
C ASN A 250 -13.55 -13.74 6.29
N GLU A 251 -14.62 -13.16 6.85
CA GLU A 251 -15.43 -13.79 7.91
C GLU A 251 -15.95 -15.18 7.50
N ARG A 252 -16.42 -15.32 6.26
CA ARG A 252 -16.87 -16.61 5.73
C ARG A 252 -15.70 -17.60 5.62
N LEU A 253 -14.59 -17.19 5.03
CA LEU A 253 -13.39 -18.03 4.87
C LEU A 253 -12.84 -18.48 6.22
N TYR A 254 -12.82 -17.58 7.21
CA TYR A 254 -12.41 -17.89 8.58
C TYR A 254 -13.34 -18.92 9.24
N LYS A 255 -14.67 -18.73 9.14
CA LYS A 255 -15.64 -19.71 9.64
C LYS A 255 -15.54 -21.06 8.94
N ASP A 256 -15.32 -21.06 7.62
CA ASP A 256 -15.11 -22.26 6.82
C ASP A 256 -13.83 -23.01 7.21
N LEU A 257 -12.77 -22.30 7.60
CA LEU A 257 -11.53 -22.88 8.12
C LEU A 257 -11.71 -23.41 9.54
N LEU A 258 -12.38 -22.65 10.41
CA LEU A 258 -12.69 -23.04 11.79
C LEU A 258 -13.47 -24.35 11.82
N HIS A 259 -14.54 -24.46 11.03
CA HIS A 259 -15.34 -25.69 10.93
C HIS A 259 -14.53 -26.90 10.42
N ARG A 260 -13.54 -26.67 9.55
CA ARG A 260 -12.66 -27.74 9.07
C ARG A 260 -11.70 -28.21 10.17
N GLU A 261 -11.12 -27.30 10.92
CA GLU A 261 -10.24 -27.64 12.04
C GLU A 261 -11.01 -28.30 13.20
N GLU A 262 -12.27 -27.90 13.46
CA GLU A 262 -13.15 -28.58 14.40
C GLU A 262 -13.41 -30.04 14.00
N LYS A 263 -13.69 -30.27 12.71
CA LYS A 263 -13.86 -31.64 12.18
C LYS A 263 -12.60 -32.49 12.31
N LEU A 264 -11.42 -31.89 12.17
CA LEU A 264 -10.15 -32.60 12.28
C LEU A 264 -9.82 -33.00 13.72
N THR A 265 -10.05 -32.09 14.66
CA THR A 265 -9.72 -32.33 16.07
C THR A 265 -10.82 -33.10 16.81
N GLY A 266 -12.05 -33.12 16.26
CA GLY A 266 -13.22 -33.67 16.94
C GLY A 266 -13.65 -32.85 18.17
N GLN A 267 -13.08 -31.66 18.35
CA GLN A 267 -13.34 -30.76 19.47
C GLN A 267 -13.91 -29.44 18.95
N THR A 268 -14.74 -28.80 19.76
CA THR A 268 -15.23 -27.45 19.48
C THR A 268 -14.08 -26.45 19.64
N ILE A 269 -13.79 -25.71 18.58
CA ILE A 269 -12.72 -24.70 18.54
C ILE A 269 -13.36 -23.33 18.47
N ASN A 270 -13.34 -22.62 19.59
CA ASN A 270 -13.93 -21.27 19.64
C ASN A 270 -13.08 -20.21 18.92
N LYS A 271 -11.77 -20.43 18.80
CA LYS A 271 -10.84 -19.48 18.18
C LYS A 271 -9.64 -20.20 17.58
N LEU A 272 -9.27 -19.83 16.35
CA LEU A 272 -8.07 -20.34 15.70
C LEU A 272 -6.82 -19.55 16.13
N PRO A 273 -5.61 -20.13 15.98
CA PRO A 273 -4.34 -19.42 16.14
C PRO A 273 -4.12 -18.24 15.19
N ILE A 274 -4.87 -18.18 14.10
CA ILE A 274 -4.93 -17.07 13.14
C ILE A 274 -6.31 -16.41 13.19
N ASP A 275 -6.46 -15.16 12.77
CA ASP A 275 -7.75 -14.45 12.79
C ASP A 275 -8.36 -14.19 11.39
N GLU A 276 -9.45 -13.42 11.32
CA GLU A 276 -10.14 -13.08 10.06
C GLU A 276 -9.28 -12.22 9.13
N ASP A 277 -8.43 -11.36 9.71
CA ASP A 277 -7.52 -10.49 8.95
C ASP A 277 -6.35 -11.30 8.38
N ASP A 278 -5.86 -12.29 9.12
CA ASP A 278 -4.87 -13.29 8.69
C ASP A 278 -5.39 -14.12 7.51
N VAL A 279 -6.64 -14.59 7.58
CA VAL A 279 -7.29 -15.31 6.47
C VAL A 279 -7.41 -14.40 5.23
N GLY A 280 -7.78 -13.14 5.45
CA GLY A 280 -7.76 -12.12 4.40
C GLY A 280 -6.37 -11.90 3.82
N PHE A 281 -5.32 -11.88 4.65
CA PHE A 281 -3.93 -11.77 4.23
C PHE A 281 -3.49 -12.97 3.38
N ILE A 282 -3.78 -14.19 3.81
CA ILE A 282 -3.47 -15.41 3.07
C ILE A 282 -4.16 -15.40 1.70
N PHE A 283 -5.46 -15.07 1.67
CA PHE A 283 -6.23 -15.09 0.43
C PHE A 283 -5.87 -13.94 -0.51
N ASP A 284 -5.91 -12.69 -0.04
CA ASP A 284 -5.80 -11.51 -0.88
C ASP A 284 -4.35 -11.09 -1.16
N ASP A 285 -3.45 -11.21 -0.17
CA ASP A 285 -2.08 -10.73 -0.29
C ASP A 285 -1.12 -11.82 -0.77
N ILE A 286 -1.15 -12.99 -0.12
CA ILE A 286 -0.25 -14.09 -0.43
C ILE A 286 -0.72 -14.83 -1.68
N SER A 287 -2.00 -15.22 -1.72
CA SER A 287 -2.57 -15.99 -2.82
C SER A 287 -3.09 -15.13 -3.97
N ARG A 288 -3.13 -13.80 -3.79
CA ARG A 288 -3.59 -12.83 -4.80
C ARG A 288 -5.02 -13.10 -5.29
N GLY A 289 -5.86 -13.63 -4.41
CA GLY A 289 -7.23 -14.04 -4.70
C GLY A 289 -7.33 -15.21 -5.70
N ARG A 290 -6.29 -16.05 -5.79
CA ARG A 290 -6.21 -17.18 -6.71
C ARG A 290 -6.04 -18.50 -5.96
N SER A 291 -6.42 -19.59 -6.61
CA SER A 291 -6.06 -20.92 -6.13
C SER A 291 -4.54 -21.15 -6.21
N VAL A 292 -4.02 -21.94 -5.29
CA VAL A 292 -2.65 -22.44 -5.31
C VAL A 292 -2.41 -23.50 -6.39
N VAL A 293 -3.48 -24.09 -6.95
CA VAL A 293 -3.39 -25.13 -7.98
C VAL A 293 -3.29 -24.48 -9.37
N PRO A 294 -2.33 -24.89 -10.24
CA PRO A 294 -2.27 -24.46 -11.64
C PRO A 294 -3.60 -24.74 -12.37
N PRO A 295 -4.10 -23.80 -13.20
CA PRO A 295 -3.46 -22.59 -13.72
C PRO A 295 -3.59 -21.35 -12.82
N HIS A 296 -3.83 -21.52 -11.51
CA HIS A 296 -4.05 -20.44 -10.55
C HIS A 296 -5.26 -19.57 -10.92
N ALA A 297 -6.39 -20.23 -11.20
CA ALA A 297 -7.64 -19.56 -11.51
C ALA A 297 -8.13 -18.72 -10.30
N VAL A 298 -8.94 -17.71 -10.59
CA VAL A 298 -9.68 -16.98 -9.56
C VAL A 298 -10.85 -17.87 -9.14
N PRO A 299 -10.89 -18.36 -7.88
CA PRO A 299 -11.93 -19.27 -7.45
C PRO A 299 -13.27 -18.55 -7.35
N SER A 300 -14.31 -19.21 -7.83
CA SER A 300 -15.71 -18.82 -7.68
C SER A 300 -16.17 -18.99 -6.22
N ARG A 301 -15.71 -20.05 -5.55
CA ARG A 301 -15.95 -20.31 -4.13
C ARG A 301 -14.60 -20.54 -3.44
N PRO A 302 -13.89 -19.46 -3.08
CA PRO A 302 -12.61 -19.60 -2.40
C PRO A 302 -12.75 -20.31 -1.06
N VAL A 303 -11.73 -21.07 -0.69
CA VAL A 303 -11.56 -21.73 0.60
C VAL A 303 -10.12 -21.57 1.04
N VAL A 304 -9.90 -21.25 2.32
CA VAL A 304 -8.58 -21.33 2.95
C VAL A 304 -8.52 -22.60 3.78
N ALA A 305 -7.43 -23.36 3.64
CA ALA A 305 -7.23 -24.64 4.33
C ALA A 305 -5.79 -24.76 4.84
N ARG A 306 -5.58 -25.61 5.85
CA ARG A 306 -4.24 -25.98 6.31
C ARG A 306 -3.57 -26.87 5.27
N TRP A 307 -2.34 -26.55 4.87
CA TRP A 307 -1.64 -27.29 3.82
C TRP A 307 -1.17 -28.66 4.29
N ASP A 308 -0.42 -28.72 5.39
CA ASP A 308 0.12 -29.95 5.94
C ASP A 308 -0.40 -30.16 7.38
N LEU A 309 -0.97 -31.33 7.64
CA LEU A 309 -1.45 -31.69 8.98
C LEU A 309 -0.32 -31.93 9.98
N ALA A 310 0.88 -32.30 9.51
CA ALA A 310 2.04 -32.49 10.36
C ALA A 310 2.55 -31.18 10.97
N VAL A 311 2.18 -30.05 10.37
CA VAL A 311 2.53 -28.70 10.82
C VAL A 311 1.30 -28.06 11.49
N PRO A 312 1.47 -27.32 12.61
CA PRO A 312 0.36 -26.63 13.25
C PRO A 312 -0.30 -25.59 12.32
N LEU A 313 -1.52 -25.16 12.66
CA LEU A 313 -2.18 -24.08 11.93
C LEU A 313 -1.48 -22.76 12.21
N VAL A 314 -0.67 -22.32 11.25
CA VAL A 314 0.05 -21.05 11.24
C VAL A 314 -0.07 -20.42 9.86
N LEU A 315 0.20 -19.12 9.75
CA LEU A 315 0.12 -18.36 8.49
C LEU A 315 0.89 -19.03 7.33
N GLU A 316 2.08 -19.55 7.62
CA GLU A 316 2.98 -20.20 6.67
C GLU A 316 2.43 -21.54 6.16
N ASN A 317 1.49 -22.15 6.89
CA ASN A 317 0.91 -23.45 6.62
C ASN A 317 -0.55 -23.35 6.15
N CYS A 318 -0.96 -22.20 5.62
CA CYS A 318 -2.30 -21.99 5.06
C CYS A 318 -2.26 -21.72 3.56
N VAL A 319 -3.22 -22.30 2.83
CA VAL A 319 -3.33 -22.21 1.37
C VAL A 319 -4.73 -21.84 0.92
N SER A 320 -4.82 -21.24 -0.26
CA SER A 320 -6.07 -20.85 -0.92
C SER A 320 -6.40 -21.83 -2.04
N PHE A 321 -7.65 -22.30 -2.08
CA PHE A 321 -8.19 -23.25 -3.04
C PHE A 321 -9.53 -22.78 -3.61
N GLU A 322 -9.93 -23.34 -4.75
CA GLU A 322 -11.35 -23.47 -5.13
C GLU A 322 -12.02 -24.54 -4.25
N TYR A 323 -13.33 -24.45 -4.05
CA TYR A 323 -14.05 -25.36 -3.16
C TYR A 323 -13.81 -26.84 -3.48
N ALA A 324 -13.90 -27.23 -4.76
CA ALA A 324 -13.67 -28.62 -5.17
C ALA A 324 -12.24 -29.11 -4.89
N GLU A 325 -11.26 -28.22 -4.99
CA GLU A 325 -9.86 -28.52 -4.69
C GLU A 325 -9.66 -28.68 -3.18
N ALA A 326 -10.29 -27.83 -2.37
CA ALA A 326 -10.26 -27.97 -0.92
C ALA A 326 -10.88 -29.29 -0.46
N GLU A 327 -12.02 -29.70 -1.04
CA GLU A 327 -12.65 -30.99 -0.71
C GLU A 327 -11.78 -32.18 -1.13
N ARG A 328 -11.08 -32.08 -2.27
CA ARG A 328 -10.08 -33.09 -2.68
C ARG A 328 -8.92 -33.15 -1.70
N HIS A 329 -8.42 -31.99 -1.26
CA HIS A 329 -7.32 -31.91 -0.31
C HIS A 329 -7.70 -32.52 1.05
N VAL A 330 -8.88 -32.19 1.57
CA VAL A 330 -9.41 -32.78 2.81
C VAL A 330 -9.50 -34.31 2.67
N ARG A 331 -10.12 -34.80 1.60
CA ARG A 331 -10.28 -36.25 1.39
C ARG A 331 -8.96 -36.99 1.26
N GLU A 332 -8.03 -36.48 0.46
CA GLU A 332 -6.78 -37.20 0.17
C GLU A 332 -5.72 -37.01 1.26
N CYS A 333 -5.61 -35.81 1.82
CA CYS A 333 -4.56 -35.48 2.79
C CYS A 333 -5.05 -35.63 4.23
N TYR A 334 -6.27 -35.21 4.56
CA TYR A 334 -6.74 -35.26 5.94
C TYR A 334 -7.31 -36.63 6.32
N GLU A 335 -8.18 -37.18 5.48
CA GLU A 335 -8.78 -38.49 5.71
C GLU A 335 -7.89 -39.62 5.16
N GLY A 336 -7.28 -39.40 3.98
CA GLY A 336 -6.45 -40.38 3.30
C GLY A 336 -5.00 -40.46 3.79
N GLY A 337 -4.55 -39.53 4.65
CA GLY A 337 -3.20 -39.52 5.23
C GLY A 337 -2.06 -39.35 4.21
N LYS A 338 -2.35 -38.98 2.96
CA LYS A 338 -1.32 -38.71 1.95
C LYS A 338 -0.63 -37.39 2.25
N ARG A 339 0.64 -37.27 1.89
CA ARG A 339 1.30 -35.97 1.95
C ARG A 339 0.75 -35.05 0.86
N PRO A 340 0.57 -33.75 1.13
CA PRO A 340 0.05 -32.80 0.15
C PRO A 340 0.85 -32.74 -1.16
N GLU A 341 2.17 -32.91 -1.08
CA GLU A 341 3.07 -32.94 -2.23
C GLU A 341 2.79 -34.11 -3.18
N ASP A 342 2.35 -35.24 -2.64
CA ASP A 342 2.05 -36.45 -3.41
C ASP A 342 0.70 -36.31 -4.14
N VAL A 343 -0.20 -35.45 -3.63
CA VAL A 343 -1.54 -35.20 -4.21
C VAL A 343 -1.51 -34.12 -5.28
N TRP A 344 -0.76 -33.05 -5.04
CA TRP A 344 -0.76 -31.84 -5.87
C TRP A 344 0.51 -31.67 -6.72
N GLY A 345 1.54 -32.46 -6.45
CA GLY A 345 2.81 -32.43 -7.17
C GLY A 345 3.80 -31.37 -6.68
N ALA A 346 5.03 -31.48 -7.17
CA ALA A 346 6.17 -30.66 -6.75
C ALA A 346 6.02 -29.17 -7.12
N GLU A 347 5.30 -28.85 -8.20
CA GLU A 347 5.08 -27.45 -8.61
C GLU A 347 4.27 -26.69 -7.56
N VAL A 348 3.16 -27.27 -7.10
CA VAL A 348 2.30 -26.69 -6.08
C VAL A 348 3.06 -26.56 -4.75
N ALA A 349 3.80 -27.60 -4.36
CA ALA A 349 4.65 -27.58 -3.18
C ALA A 349 5.70 -26.45 -3.23
N ALA A 350 6.34 -26.22 -4.39
CA ALA A 350 7.30 -25.15 -4.58
C ALA A 350 6.67 -23.75 -4.47
N VAL A 351 5.44 -23.56 -4.98
CA VAL A 351 4.69 -22.31 -4.83
C VAL A 351 4.39 -22.04 -3.35
N ILE A 352 4.02 -23.08 -2.60
CA ILE A 352 3.69 -22.96 -1.17
C ILE A 352 4.94 -22.69 -0.35
N ALA A 353 6.03 -23.41 -0.60
CA ALA A 353 7.32 -23.15 0.06
C ALA A 353 7.78 -21.70 -0.19
N ARG A 354 7.63 -21.20 -1.42
CA ARG A 354 7.93 -19.80 -1.76
C ARG A 354 7.04 -18.83 -1.00
N ARG A 355 5.74 -19.08 -0.91
CA ARG A 355 4.77 -18.27 -0.14
C ARG A 355 5.07 -18.28 1.36
N ALA A 356 5.46 -19.43 1.90
CA ALA A 356 5.84 -19.58 3.31
C ALA A 356 7.16 -18.86 3.63
N ASP A 357 8.17 -18.96 2.75
CA ASP A 357 9.41 -18.16 2.83
C ASP A 357 9.12 -16.66 2.71
N GLU A 358 8.21 -16.31 1.81
CA GLU A 358 7.67 -14.97 1.64
C GLU A 358 7.01 -14.43 2.92
N ILE A 359 6.34 -15.27 3.71
CA ILE A 359 5.76 -14.90 5.02
C ILE A 359 6.86 -14.84 6.10
N ARG A 360 7.83 -15.76 6.10
CA ARG A 360 8.96 -15.78 7.05
C ARG A 360 9.87 -14.58 6.94
N LYS A 361 10.39 -14.28 5.74
CA LYS A 361 11.21 -13.08 5.47
C LYS A 361 10.51 -11.79 5.88
N ALA A 362 9.20 -11.79 5.70
CA ALA A 362 8.30 -10.72 6.09
C ALA A 362 8.21 -10.54 7.61
N ARG A 363 8.28 -11.61 8.40
CA ARG A 363 8.27 -11.59 9.87
C ARG A 363 9.65 -11.31 10.47
N GLU A 364 10.73 -11.80 9.86
CA GLU A 364 12.12 -11.57 10.30
C GLU A 364 12.54 -10.10 10.25
N TRP A 365 11.92 -9.28 9.39
CA TRP A 365 12.15 -7.83 9.34
C TRP A 365 11.46 -7.03 10.45
N VAL A 366 10.65 -7.68 11.29
CA VAL A 366 9.84 -7.04 12.34
C VAL A 366 10.46 -7.21 13.73
N MET A 367 11.33 -8.23 13.90
CA MET A 367 12.21 -8.38 15.07
C MET A 367 13.57 -7.75 14.79
#